data_AF-J9RN94-F1
#
_entry.id   AF-J9RN94-F1
#
_cell.length_a   1.000
_cell.length_b   1.000
_cell.length_c   1.000
_cell.angle_alpha   90.00
_cell.angle_beta   90.00
_cell.angle_gamma   90.00
#
_symmetry.space_group_name_H-M   'P 1'
#
loop_
_entity.id
_entity.type
_entity.pdbx_description
1 polymer ?
#
loop_
_entity_poly.entity_id
_entity_poly.type
_entity_poly.pdbx_seq_one_letter_code
_entity_poly.pdbx_strand_id
1 'polypeptide(L)' 'MNRVWRDRAGEKKEQTDFFRIKSFAGLAENAGKYLGKGSKVFVQGRIEPTKFEKEGQTEYGFDFIADVIEYLDTKEPGGK' A
#
# COMPACT_ATOMS: atom_id res chain seq x y z
N MET A 1 -3.99 -1.18 -6.32
CA MET A 1 -3.62 -1.95 -7.53
C MET A 1 -4.89 -2.18 -8.34
N ASN A 2 -4.82 -2.12 -9.67
CA ASN A 2 -5.97 -2.37 -10.55
C ASN A 2 -5.78 -3.72 -11.24
N ARG A 3 -6.80 -4.56 -11.19
CA ARG A 3 -6.85 -5.83 -11.91
C ARG A 3 -8.03 -5.79 -12.89
N VAL A 4 -7.72 -5.98 -14.17
CA VAL A 4 -8.72 -6.15 -15.23
C VAL A 4 -8.70 -7.60 -15.71
N TRP A 5 -9.85 -8.26 -15.69
CA TRP A 5 -10.00 -9.61 -16.25
C TRP A 5 -11.37 -9.78 -16.93
N ARG A 6 -11.51 -10.83 -17.74
CA ARG A 6 -12.82 -11.24 -18.27
C ARG A 6 -13.36 -12.39 -17.43
N ASP A 7 -14.61 -12.29 -17.03
CA ASP A 7 -15.28 -13.40 -16.34
C ASP A 7 -15.70 -14.48 -17.35
N ARG A 8 -16.30 -15.57 -16.85
CA ARG A 8 -16.69 -16.73 -17.67
C ARG A 8 -17.79 -16.40 -18.69
N ALA A 9 -18.61 -15.38 -18.45
CA ALA A 9 -19.60 -14.83 -19.38
C ALA A 9 -19.00 -13.86 -20.42
N GLY A 10 -17.70 -13.55 -20.33
CA GLY A 10 -16.99 -12.70 -21.27
C GLY A 10 -17.08 -11.20 -20.94
N GLU A 11 -17.70 -10.80 -19.83
CA GLU A 11 -17.75 -9.40 -19.42
C GLU A 11 -16.41 -8.94 -18.84
N LYS A 12 -16.03 -7.70 -19.14
CA LYS A 12 -14.83 -7.07 -18.58
C LYS A 12 -15.13 -6.64 -17.14
N LYS A 13 -14.40 -7.18 -16.17
CA LYS A 13 -14.44 -6.76 -14.76
C LYS A 13 -13.16 -5.99 -14.41
N GLU A 14 -13.34 -4.97 -13.60
CA GLU A 14 -12.26 -4.16 -13.03
C GLU A 14 -12.39 -4.19 -11.50
N GLN A 15 -11.28 -4.49 -10.81
CA GLN A 15 -11.20 -4.43 -9.36
C GLN A 15 -10.05 -3.53 -8.96
N THR A 16 -10.32 -2.65 -7.99
CA THR A 16 -9.31 -1.79 -7.37
C THR A 16 -9.10 -2.22 -5.93
N ASP A 17 -7.90 -2.69 -5.64
CA ASP A 17 -7.49 -3.10 -4.30
C ASP A 17 -6.61 -2.04 -3.64
N PHE A 18 -6.84 -1.80 -2.35
CA PHE A 18 -6.08 -0.86 -1.53
C PHE A 18 -5.28 -1.62 -0.48
N PHE A 19 -3.97 -1.38 -0.45
CA PHE A 19 -3.05 -2.01 0.50
C PHE A 19 -2.52 -0.96 1.45
N ARG A 20 -2.51 -1.30 2.75
CA ARG A 20 -1.88 -0.47 3.78
C ARG A 20 -0.46 -0.96 3.99
N ILE A 21 0.51 -0.12 3.60
CA ILE A 21 1.93 -0.41 3.74
C ILE A 21 2.51 0.46 4.85
N LYS A 22 3.22 -0.16 5.80
CA LYS A 22 3.97 0.53 6.86
C LYS A 22 5.43 0.65 6.42
N SER A 23 6.00 1.84 6.55
CA SER A 23 7.43 2.10 6.37
C SER A 23 7.98 2.80 7.62
N PHE A 24 9.25 2.57 7.92
CA PHE A 24 9.87 3.05 9.17
C PHE A 24 11.22 3.71 8.89
N ALA A 25 11.71 4.47 9.88
CA ALA A 25 13.03 5.13 9.87
C ALA A 25 13.29 5.91 8.56
N GLY A 26 14.51 5.82 8.02
CA GLY A 26 14.90 6.57 6.82
C GLY A 26 14.04 6.25 5.59
N LEU A 27 13.43 5.06 5.51
CA LEU A 27 12.51 4.72 4.42
C LEU A 27 11.23 5.57 4.50
N ALA A 28 10.72 5.80 5.71
CA ALA A 28 9.56 6.67 5.95
C ALA A 28 9.90 8.14 5.66
N GLU A 29 11.10 8.60 6.04
CA GLU A 29 11.55 9.97 5.74
C GLU A 29 11.66 10.21 4.23
N ASN A 30 12.23 9.26 3.50
CA ASN A 30 12.33 9.33 2.04
C ASN A 30 10.95 9.26 1.39
N ALA A 31 10.08 8.37 1.86
CA ALA A 31 8.71 8.27 1.37
C ALA A 31 7.95 9.60 1.56
N GLY A 32 8.07 10.23 2.72
CA GLY A 32 7.44 11.54 2.98
C GLY A 32 8.00 12.68 2.12
N LYS A 33 9.29 12.64 1.76
CA LYS A 33 9.93 13.66 0.91
C LYS A 33 9.58 13.52 -0.58
N TYR A 34 9.43 12.29 -1.07
CA TYR A 34 9.35 12.02 -2.52
C TYR A 34 8.00 11.47 -3.00
N LEU A 35 7.10 11.02 -2.11
CA LEU A 35 5.78 10.51 -2.51
C LEU A 35 4.70 11.56 -2.39
N GLY A 36 4.22 12.03 -3.54
CA GLY A 36 2.91 12.66 -3.68
C GLY A 36 1.78 11.68 -3.97
N LYS A 37 0.54 12.16 -3.82
CA LYS A 37 -0.65 11.40 -4.19
C LYS A 37 -0.59 11.01 -5.66
N GLY A 38 -0.86 9.74 -5.95
CA GLY A 38 -0.80 9.20 -7.31
C GLY A 38 0.58 8.75 -7.76
N SER A 39 1.61 8.86 -6.91
CA SER A 39 2.92 8.30 -7.20
C SER A 39 2.86 6.78 -7.36
N LYS A 40 3.62 6.24 -8.32
CA LYS A 40 3.78 4.81 -8.51
C LYS A 40 5.07 4.35 -7.84
N VAL A 41 4.96 3.28 -7.07
CA VAL A 41 6.07 2.67 -6.34
C VAL A 41 6.04 1.16 -6.49
N PHE A 42 7.22 0.57 -6.49
CA PHE A 42 7.41 -0.82 -6.15
C PHE A 42 7.74 -0.93 -4.67
N VAL A 43 7.15 -1.90 -3.98
CA VAL A 43 7.34 -2.12 -2.55
C VAL A 43 7.68 -3.58 -2.33
N GLN A 44 8.80 -3.84 -1.68
CA GLN A 44 9.19 -5.15 -1.20
C GLN A 44 9.32 -5.11 0.32
N GLY A 45 8.91 -6.19 0.97
CA GLY A 45 9.12 -6.38 2.39
C GLY A 45 8.43 -7.64 2.87
N ARG A 46 7.82 -7.58 4.05
CA ARG A 46 7.24 -8.73 4.73
C ARG A 46 5.80 -8.48 5.19
N ILE A 47 5.11 -9.59 5.43
CA ILE A 47 3.76 -9.61 5.98
C ILE A 47 3.85 -10.13 7.40
N GLU A 48 3.33 -9.38 8.36
CA GLU A 48 3.30 -9.76 9.77
C GLU A 48 1.85 -9.85 10.27
N PRO A 49 1.46 -10.94 10.95
CA PRO A 49 0.15 -11.01 11.59
C PRO A 49 0.10 -9.99 12.73
N THR A 50 -0.97 -9.23 12.82
CA THR A 50 -1.15 -8.18 13.82
C THR A 50 -2.40 -8.44 14.64
N LYS A 51 -2.34 -8.11 15.92
CA LYS A 51 -3.43 -8.20 16.87
C LYS A 51 -3.49 -6.89 17.62
N PHE A 52 -4.61 -6.18 17.53
CA PHE A 52 -4.81 -4.93 18.29
C PHE A 52 -6.18 -4.92 18.95
N GLU A 53 -6.27 -4.29 20.11
CA GLU A 53 -7.54 -4.08 20.81
C GLU A 53 -8.15 -2.74 20.41
N LYS A 54 -9.42 -2.77 20.02
CA LYS A 54 -10.21 -1.59 19.73
C LYS A 54 -11.56 -1.74 20.41
N GLU A 55 -11.88 -0.80 21.30
CA GLU A 55 -13.19 -0.73 21.99
C GLU A 55 -13.56 -2.04 22.72
N GLY A 56 -12.57 -2.70 23.34
CA GLY A 56 -12.75 -3.96 24.05
C GLY A 56 -12.90 -5.20 23.16
N GLN A 57 -12.74 -5.06 21.84
CA GLN A 57 -12.68 -6.18 20.89
C GLN A 57 -11.25 -6.36 20.37
N THR A 58 -10.81 -7.62 20.30
CA THR A 58 -9.55 -7.98 19.64
C THR A 58 -9.79 -8.09 18.14
N GLU A 59 -9.10 -7.26 17.36
CA GLU A 59 -9.02 -7.38 15.91
C GLU A 59 -7.73 -8.09 15.48
N TYR A 60 -7.86 -8.97 14.49
CA TYR A 60 -6.75 -9.65 13.84
C TYR A 60 -6.58 -9.11 12.43
N GLY A 61 -5.35 -8.95 12.00
CA GLY A 61 -5.06 -8.50 10.64
C GLY A 61 -3.68 -8.93 10.18
N PHE A 62 -3.31 -8.40 9.02
CA PHE A 62 -1.98 -8.52 8.45
C PHE A 62 -1.44 -7.13 8.16
N ASP A 63 -0.25 -6.85 8.66
CA ASP A 63 0.50 -5.66 8.34
C ASP A 63 1.49 -5.97 7.23
N PHE A 64 1.53 -5.11 6.21
CA PHE A 64 2.53 -5.16 5.16
C PHE A 64 3.61 -4.14 5.52
N ILE A 65 4.81 -4.62 5.83
CA ILE A 65 5.94 -3.78 6.25
C ILE A 65 6.94 -3.72 5.12
N ALA A 66 7.22 -2.50 4.65
CA ALA A 66 8.16 -2.25 3.58
C ALA A 66 9.60 -2.26 4.11
N ASP A 67 10.45 -3.04 3.46
CA ASP A 67 11.90 -3.04 3.63
C ASP A 67 12.59 -2.24 2.52
N VAL A 68 12.01 -2.24 1.31
CA VAL A 68 12.49 -1.49 0.15
C VAL A 68 11.30 -0.83 -0.57
N ILE A 69 11.47 0.45 -0.91
CA ILE A 69 10.55 1.19 -1.78
C ILE A 69 11.36 1.72 -2.95
N GLU A 70 11.01 1.31 -4.16
CA GLU A 70 11.53 1.88 -5.39
C GLU A 70 10.51 2.83 -6.01
N TYR A 71 10.98 4.03 -6.31
CA TYR A 71 10.15 5.10 -6.84
C TYR A 71 10.13 5.00 -8.37
N LEU A 72 8.97 4.70 -8.95
CA LEU A 72 8.83 4.47 -10.39
C LEU A 72 8.35 5.72 -11.13
N ASP A 73 7.32 6.38 -10.60
CA ASP A 73 6.77 7.63 -11.13
C ASP A 73 6.31 8.48 -9.95
N THR A 74 7.19 9.32 -9.44
CA THR A 74 6.91 10.20 -8.30
C THR A 74 6.12 11.42 -8.79
N LYS A 75 5.04 11.73 -8.09
CA LYS A 75 4.36 13.03 -8.20
C LYS A 75 4.85 13.92 -7.08
N GLU A 76 4.92 15.22 -7.33
CA GLU A 76 5.29 16.17 -6.30
C GLU A 76 4.36 15.99 -5.09
N PRO A 77 4.92 15.87 -3.87
CA PRO A 77 4.12 15.87 -2.67
C PRO A 77 3.32 17.17 -2.64
N GLY A 78 1.99 17.05 -2.70
CA GLY A 78 1.11 18.20 -2.67
C GLY A 78 1.45 19.05 -1.46
N GLY A 79 1.92 20.28 -1.71
CA GLY A 79 2.07 21.28 -0.67
C GLY A 79 0.75 21.46 0.06
N LYS A 80 0.84 21.66 1.38
CA LYS A 80 -0.29 22.00 2.24
C LYS A 80 -1.15 23.12 1.64
#